data_AF-A0AAD4P7V5-F1
#
_entry.id   AF-A0AAD4P7V5-F1
#
_cell.length_a   1.000
_cell.length_b   1.000
_cell.length_c   1.000
_cell.angle_alpha   90.00
_cell.angle_beta   90.00
_cell.angle_gamma   90.00
#
_symmetry.space_group_name_H-M   'P 1'
#
loop_
_entity.id
_entity.type
_entity.pdbx_description
1 polymer ?
#
loop_
_entity_poly.entity_id
_entity_poly.type
_entity_poly.pdbx_seq_one_letter_code
_entity_poly.pdbx_strand_id
1 'polypeptide(L)'
;MAREGPNWEGLLKWSLSHSDGTNSSRTLSEEDRRWFMEAMQGQTVDVVKRMKEITLVMKTPEQVLESQGVTPQDIEDMLDELQEHVESIDMANDLHSIGGLVPLLDYLRNSHANIRAKAAEVVSTIVQNNPRSQQMVMEANGLEPLLSNFTSDPDVGVRTKALGAISSLIRHNKSGVAAFRLANGYAALRDALSSENVRFQRKALNLIDYLLNENRSDIGVITELGFPRIMMHLASNEDSDIREAALRGLLEVARDRLEKPISSNEDDDKLKQLLQERVKGISEMSHEDLVAAKEERELVDTLWKICHNEPSPLFEQGLLSLPGEDAPPPDVASQHFEPPLRAWAANRNPDAKPKSEKNEPPLLLGPGPAS
;
A
#
# COMPACT_ATOMS: atom_id res chain seq x y z
N MET A 1 -18.38 13.39 -30.27
CA MET A 1 -17.15 14.13 -30.65
C MET A 1 -16.86 15.11 -29.53
N ALA A 2 -16.10 14.68 -28.51
CA ALA A 2 -15.58 15.55 -27.45
C ALA A 2 -14.05 15.44 -27.51
N ARG A 3 -13.48 16.07 -28.54
CA ARG A 3 -12.04 16.20 -28.74
C ARG A 3 -11.74 17.69 -28.69
N GLU A 4 -11.71 18.25 -27.51
CA GLU A 4 -11.03 19.52 -27.26
C GLU A 4 -10.76 19.52 -25.77
N GLY A 5 -9.52 19.18 -25.41
CA GLY A 5 -9.00 19.40 -24.07
C GLY A 5 -9.02 20.90 -23.74
N PRO A 6 -8.57 21.29 -22.53
CA PRO A 6 -8.50 22.70 -22.16
C PRO A 6 -7.78 23.48 -23.27
N ASN A 7 -8.39 24.57 -23.76
CA ASN A 7 -7.82 25.39 -24.82
C ASN A 7 -6.60 26.15 -24.29
N TRP A 8 -5.47 25.44 -24.21
CA TRP A 8 -4.19 25.94 -23.69
C TRP A 8 -3.69 27.13 -24.50
N GLU A 9 -3.95 27.15 -25.80
CA GLU A 9 -3.57 28.25 -26.68
C GLU A 9 -4.34 29.53 -26.34
N GLY A 10 -5.64 29.41 -26.08
CA GLY A 10 -6.49 30.50 -25.58
C GLY A 10 -6.06 30.97 -24.19
N LEU A 11 -5.73 30.04 -23.29
CA LEU A 11 -5.26 30.36 -21.94
C LEU A 11 -3.90 31.08 -21.97
N LEU A 12 -2.99 30.65 -22.83
CA LEU A 12 -1.68 31.27 -23.03
C LEU A 12 -1.83 32.67 -23.63
N LYS A 13 -2.70 32.85 -24.64
CA LYS A 13 -2.99 34.16 -25.26
C LYS A 13 -3.63 35.12 -24.24
N TRP A 14 -4.52 34.61 -23.40
CA TRP A 14 -5.11 35.36 -22.29
C TRP A 14 -4.04 35.74 -21.25
N SER A 15 -3.19 34.81 -20.85
CA SER A 15 -2.08 35.05 -19.91
C SER A 15 -1.10 36.08 -20.47
N LEU A 16 -0.66 35.96 -21.72
CA LEU A 16 0.24 36.91 -22.38
C LEU A 16 -0.36 38.31 -22.52
N SER A 17 -1.67 38.41 -22.75
CA SER A 17 -2.36 39.71 -22.83
C SER A 17 -2.59 40.37 -21.47
N HIS A 18 -2.63 39.59 -20.38
CA HIS A 18 -2.80 40.09 -19.01
C HIS A 18 -1.48 40.11 -18.21
N SER A 19 -0.39 39.59 -18.78
CA SER A 19 0.97 39.55 -18.22
C SER A 19 1.88 40.52 -18.98
N ASP A 20 1.63 41.81 -18.82
CA ASP A 20 2.63 42.82 -19.15
C ASP A 20 3.68 42.80 -18.04
N GLY A 21 4.78 42.05 -18.24
CA GLY A 21 5.86 41.82 -17.28
C GLY A 21 6.60 43.08 -16.80
N THR A 22 6.04 44.26 -17.08
CA THR A 22 6.44 45.58 -16.60
C THR A 22 5.67 46.04 -15.35
N ASN A 23 4.58 45.36 -14.98
CA ASN A 23 3.85 45.63 -13.74
C ASN A 23 4.43 44.79 -12.59
N SER A 24 4.60 45.41 -11.41
CA SER A 24 4.95 44.69 -10.18
C SER A 24 3.93 43.58 -9.92
N SER A 25 4.38 42.46 -9.35
CA SER A 25 3.51 41.36 -8.91
C SER A 25 2.27 41.95 -8.24
N ARG A 26 1.08 41.75 -8.84
CA ARG A 26 -0.17 42.25 -8.28
C ARG A 26 -0.24 41.81 -6.82
N THR A 27 -0.03 42.75 -5.91
CA THR A 27 -0.32 42.55 -4.49
C THR A 27 -1.84 42.45 -4.41
N LEU A 28 -2.34 41.23 -4.21
CA LEU A 28 -3.76 40.97 -3.96
C LEU A 28 -4.27 42.02 -2.98
N SER A 29 -5.33 42.74 -3.35
CA SER A 29 -5.94 43.70 -2.44
C SER A 29 -6.40 42.98 -1.17
N GLU A 30 -6.48 43.68 -0.04
CA GLU A 30 -7.02 43.05 1.18
C GLU A 30 -8.45 42.53 0.96
N GLU A 31 -9.21 43.17 0.07
CA GLU A 31 -10.56 42.76 -0.31
C GLU A 31 -10.55 41.45 -1.10
N ASP A 32 -9.64 41.29 -2.08
CA ASP A 32 -9.49 40.04 -2.84
C ASP A 32 -9.00 38.89 -1.94
N ARG A 33 -8.10 39.19 -1.00
CA ARG A 33 -7.65 38.21 0.01
C ARG A 33 -8.79 37.78 0.92
N ARG A 34 -9.60 38.72 1.40
CA ARG A 34 -10.76 38.41 2.24
C ARG A 34 -11.80 37.62 1.47
N TRP A 35 -12.14 38.04 0.25
CA TRP A 35 -13.06 37.30 -0.62
C TRP A 35 -12.56 35.89 -0.90
N PHE A 36 -11.26 35.71 -1.21
CA PHE A 36 -10.69 34.38 -1.44
C PHE A 36 -10.71 33.52 -0.17
N MET A 37 -10.33 34.08 0.98
CA MET A 37 -10.41 33.36 2.26
C MET A 37 -11.85 33.01 2.63
N GLU A 38 -12.83 33.88 2.36
CA GLU A 38 -14.25 33.66 2.60
C GLU A 38 -14.84 32.63 1.64
N ALA A 39 -14.48 32.68 0.35
CA ALA A 39 -14.88 31.68 -0.64
C ALA A 39 -14.27 30.31 -0.35
N MET A 40 -13.00 30.26 0.05
CA MET A 40 -12.34 29.04 0.51
C MET A 40 -13.00 28.51 1.79
N GLN A 41 -13.20 29.34 2.81
CA GLN A 41 -13.83 28.93 4.07
C GLN A 41 -15.29 28.52 3.91
N GLY A 42 -16.02 29.17 3.01
CA GLY A 42 -17.40 28.83 2.67
C GLY A 42 -17.54 27.53 1.87
N GLN A 43 -16.48 27.11 1.17
CA GLN A 43 -16.41 25.82 0.46
C GLN A 43 -15.72 24.71 1.25
N THR A 44 -14.89 25.01 2.26
CA THR A 44 -14.31 24.00 3.13
C THR A 44 -15.34 23.59 4.18
N VAL A 45 -15.84 22.35 4.08
CA VAL A 45 -16.57 21.72 5.18
C VAL A 45 -15.64 21.70 6.40
N ASP A 46 -16.12 22.16 7.55
CA ASP A 46 -15.40 21.97 8.82
C ASP A 46 -15.42 20.47 9.14
N VAL A 47 -14.38 19.77 8.66
CA VAL A 47 -14.22 18.32 8.79
C VAL A 47 -14.30 17.89 10.25
N VAL A 48 -13.69 18.66 11.16
CA VAL A 48 -13.72 18.35 12.60
C VAL A 48 -15.13 18.46 13.16
N LYS A 49 -15.89 19.48 12.76
CA LYS A 49 -17.32 19.58 13.13
C LYS A 49 -18.11 18.40 12.58
N ARG A 50 -17.89 18.01 11.33
CA ARG A 50 -18.59 16.88 10.72
C ARG A 50 -18.25 15.56 11.41
N MET A 51 -16.98 15.31 11.72
CA MET A 51 -16.55 14.14 12.48
C MET A 51 -17.15 14.10 13.89
N LYS A 52 -17.38 15.25 14.53
CA LYS A 52 -18.08 15.33 15.82
C LYS A 52 -19.56 14.95 15.70
N GLU A 53 -20.22 15.34 14.61
CA GLU A 53 -21.60 14.92 14.31
C GLU A 53 -21.67 13.39 14.10
N ILE A 54 -20.77 12.83 13.27
CA ILE A 54 -20.65 11.38 13.08
C ILE A 54 -20.39 10.67 14.41
N THR A 55 -19.49 11.21 15.24
CA THR A 55 -19.21 10.68 16.59
C THR A 55 -20.44 10.69 17.49
N LEU A 56 -21.31 11.70 17.38
CA LEU A 56 -22.56 11.76 18.14
C LEU A 56 -23.55 10.67 17.68
N VAL A 57 -23.64 10.45 16.37
CA VAL A 57 -24.46 9.36 15.80
C VAL A 57 -23.95 8.01 16.30
N MET A 58 -22.62 7.78 16.27
CA MET A 58 -22.03 6.53 16.77
C MET A 58 -22.26 6.28 18.27
N LYS A 59 -22.42 7.34 19.07
CA LYS A 59 -22.73 7.23 20.51
C LYS A 59 -24.21 7.01 20.78
N THR A 60 -25.07 7.20 19.79
CA THR A 60 -26.51 7.07 19.95
C THR A 60 -26.90 5.59 19.96
N PRO A 61 -27.73 5.13 20.92
CA PRO A 61 -28.16 3.74 20.95
C PRO A 61 -28.87 3.32 19.66
N GLU A 62 -28.63 2.10 19.20
CA GLU A 62 -29.18 1.54 17.95
C GLU A 62 -30.71 1.63 17.90
N GLN A 63 -31.40 1.39 19.03
CA GLN A 63 -32.87 1.48 19.10
C GLN A 63 -33.39 2.90 18.83
N VAL A 64 -32.61 3.91 19.21
CA VAL A 64 -32.97 5.32 18.97
C VAL A 64 -32.74 5.66 17.50
N LEU A 65 -31.65 5.18 16.90
CA LEU A 65 -31.38 5.34 15.46
C LEU A 65 -32.47 4.69 14.61
N GLU A 66 -32.85 3.45 14.93
CA GLU A 66 -33.94 2.74 14.27
C GLU A 66 -35.27 3.50 14.40
N SER A 67 -35.58 4.04 15.58
CA SER A 67 -36.81 4.84 15.80
C SER A 67 -36.84 6.15 15.00
N GLN A 68 -35.67 6.67 14.65
CA GLN A 68 -35.50 7.85 13.80
C GLN A 68 -35.49 7.50 12.30
N GLY A 69 -35.64 6.22 11.96
CA GLY A 69 -35.64 5.74 10.58
C GLY A 69 -34.26 5.61 9.95
N VAL A 70 -33.19 5.61 10.77
CA VAL A 70 -31.82 5.37 10.29
C VAL A 70 -31.67 3.89 9.96
N THR A 71 -31.30 3.60 8.72
CA THR A 71 -31.09 2.24 8.24
C THR A 71 -29.64 1.80 8.43
N PRO A 72 -29.35 0.49 8.40
CA PRO A 72 -27.97 0.00 8.42
C PRO A 72 -27.13 0.52 7.24
N GLN A 73 -27.76 0.83 6.11
CA GLN A 73 -27.08 1.43 4.96
C GLN A 73 -26.65 2.88 5.26
N ASP A 74 -27.51 3.67 5.91
CA ASP A 74 -27.15 5.05 6.30
C ASP A 74 -25.97 5.07 7.27
N ILE A 75 -25.85 4.05 8.13
CA ILE A 75 -24.72 3.88 9.03
C ILE A 75 -23.44 3.51 8.26
N GLU A 76 -23.55 2.61 7.27
CA GLU A 76 -22.44 2.25 6.39
C GLU A 76 -21.93 3.48 5.63
N ASP A 77 -22.83 4.23 4.98
CA ASP A 77 -22.51 5.45 4.23
C ASP A 77 -21.87 6.53 5.13
N MET A 78 -22.32 6.63 6.39
CA MET A 78 -21.71 7.52 7.38
C MET A 78 -20.28 7.07 7.76
N LEU A 79 -20.03 5.77 7.85
CA LEU A 79 -18.68 5.24 8.10
C LEU A 79 -17.79 5.36 6.85
N ASP A 80 -18.35 5.29 5.65
CA ASP A 80 -17.67 5.65 4.39
C ASP A 80 -17.19 7.10 4.45
N GLU A 81 -18.09 8.03 4.77
CA GLU A 81 -17.74 9.44 4.93
C GLU A 81 -16.65 9.63 6.01
N LEU A 82 -16.77 8.94 7.15
CA LEU A 82 -15.75 8.99 8.20
C LEU A 82 -14.39 8.50 7.70
N GLN A 83 -14.37 7.43 6.88
CA GLN A 83 -13.14 6.88 6.32
C GLN A 83 -12.40 7.93 5.48
N GLU A 84 -13.12 8.63 4.59
CA GLU A 84 -12.55 9.68 3.74
C GLU A 84 -11.90 10.79 4.57
N HIS A 85 -12.56 11.22 5.65
CA HIS A 85 -12.03 12.26 6.53
C HIS A 85 -10.74 11.82 7.23
N VAL A 86 -10.69 10.57 7.70
CA VAL A 86 -9.55 10.04 8.47
C VAL A 86 -8.41 9.50 7.61
N GLU A 87 -8.47 9.61 6.29
CA GLU A 87 -7.30 9.40 5.42
C GLU A 87 -6.18 10.41 5.74
N SER A 88 -6.55 11.59 6.24
CA SER A 88 -5.59 12.53 6.82
C SER A 88 -5.11 12.06 8.19
N ILE A 89 -3.79 11.97 8.36
CA ILE A 89 -3.14 11.57 9.63
C ILE A 89 -3.60 12.48 10.79
N ASP A 90 -3.77 13.77 10.55
CA ASP A 90 -4.22 14.72 11.57
C ASP A 90 -5.66 14.42 12.00
N MET A 91 -6.56 14.16 11.05
CA MET A 91 -7.96 13.82 11.33
C MET A 91 -8.08 12.45 12.01
N ALA A 92 -7.28 11.47 11.61
CA ALA A 92 -7.20 10.18 12.30
C ALA A 92 -6.82 10.35 13.79
N ASN A 93 -5.88 11.25 14.09
CA ASN A 93 -5.49 11.56 15.47
C ASN A 93 -6.57 12.37 16.21
N ASP A 94 -7.25 13.30 15.53
CA ASP A 94 -8.32 14.10 16.10
C ASP A 94 -9.56 13.25 16.41
N LEU A 95 -9.82 12.17 15.68
CA LEU A 95 -10.93 11.25 15.96
C LEU A 95 -10.90 10.71 17.40
N HIS A 96 -9.71 10.41 17.91
CA HIS A 96 -9.55 10.02 19.32
C HIS A 96 -9.84 11.20 20.25
N SER A 97 -9.28 12.38 19.95
CA SER A 97 -9.43 13.60 20.76
C SER A 97 -10.89 14.07 20.88
N ILE A 98 -11.71 13.88 19.85
CA ILE A 98 -13.16 14.16 19.89
C ILE A 98 -13.99 13.03 20.50
N GLY A 99 -13.34 11.94 20.93
CA GLY A 99 -13.96 10.78 21.57
C GLY A 99 -14.77 9.91 20.61
N GLY A 100 -14.39 9.86 19.32
CA GLY A 100 -14.99 9.01 18.30
C GLY A 100 -14.35 7.63 18.16
N LEU A 101 -13.14 7.44 18.70
CA LEU A 101 -12.43 6.15 18.60
C LEU A 101 -13.16 4.99 19.29
N VAL A 102 -13.57 5.17 20.55
CA VAL A 102 -14.23 4.10 21.31
C VAL A 102 -15.56 3.68 20.66
N PRO A 103 -16.46 4.62 20.28
CA PRO A 103 -17.66 4.25 19.52
C PRO A 103 -17.36 3.51 18.21
N LEU A 104 -16.33 3.92 17.46
CA LEU A 104 -15.92 3.21 16.25
C LEU A 104 -15.50 1.76 16.54
N LEU A 105 -14.79 1.51 17.65
CA LEU A 105 -14.41 0.17 18.07
C LEU A 105 -15.62 -0.66 18.52
N ASP A 106 -16.63 -0.04 19.15
CA ASP A 106 -17.87 -0.72 19.52
C ASP A 106 -18.65 -1.21 18.28
N TYR A 107 -18.57 -0.48 17.17
CA TYR A 107 -19.20 -0.86 15.90
C TYR A 107 -18.59 -2.12 15.28
N LEU A 108 -17.38 -2.54 15.70
CA LEU A 108 -16.84 -3.85 15.34
C LEU A 108 -17.69 -5.01 15.90
N ARG A 109 -18.55 -4.76 16.89
CA ARG A 109 -19.47 -5.75 17.47
C ARG A 109 -20.92 -5.57 17.00
N ASN A 110 -21.15 -4.74 15.98
CA ASN A 110 -22.50 -4.47 15.48
C ASN A 110 -23.18 -5.74 14.92
N SER A 111 -24.51 -5.79 14.98
CA SER A 111 -25.31 -6.91 14.49
C SER A 111 -25.15 -7.15 12.97
N HIS A 112 -24.93 -6.08 12.20
CA HIS A 112 -24.82 -6.11 10.75
C HIS A 112 -23.37 -6.29 10.26
N ALA A 113 -23.17 -7.25 9.34
CA ALA A 113 -21.84 -7.59 8.83
C ALA A 113 -21.20 -6.46 8.03
N ASN A 114 -21.96 -5.73 7.21
CA ASN A 114 -21.48 -4.57 6.46
C ASN A 114 -20.92 -3.48 7.39
N ILE A 115 -21.63 -3.17 8.49
CA ILE A 115 -21.17 -2.20 9.50
C ILE A 115 -19.88 -2.68 10.18
N ARG A 116 -19.80 -3.96 10.58
CA ARG A 116 -18.55 -4.52 11.17
C ARG A 116 -17.38 -4.45 10.20
N ALA A 117 -17.60 -4.82 8.94
CA ALA A 117 -16.58 -4.76 7.89
C ALA A 117 -16.10 -3.33 7.67
N LYS A 118 -17.04 -2.37 7.61
CA LYS A 118 -16.75 -0.96 7.38
C LYS A 118 -16.04 -0.31 8.57
N ALA A 119 -16.46 -0.61 9.80
CA ALA A 119 -15.77 -0.17 11.00
C ALA A 119 -14.32 -0.69 11.03
N ALA A 120 -14.09 -1.96 10.69
CA ALA A 120 -12.73 -2.50 10.58
C ALA A 120 -11.90 -1.79 9.48
N GLU A 121 -12.54 -1.37 8.39
CA GLU A 121 -11.87 -0.60 7.34
C GLU A 121 -11.45 0.79 7.81
N VAL A 122 -12.34 1.53 8.48
CA VAL A 122 -11.99 2.83 9.10
C VAL A 122 -10.86 2.65 10.10
N VAL A 123 -10.91 1.61 10.95
CA VAL A 123 -9.83 1.29 11.89
C VAL A 123 -8.52 0.98 11.16
N SER A 124 -8.57 0.30 10.02
CA SER A 124 -7.38 0.06 9.19
C SER A 124 -6.78 1.38 8.69
N THR A 125 -7.60 2.31 8.21
CA THR A 125 -7.15 3.62 7.71
C THR A 125 -6.50 4.45 8.82
N ILE A 126 -7.12 4.56 10.00
CA ILE A 126 -6.59 5.42 11.08
C ILE A 126 -5.22 4.95 11.59
N VAL A 127 -4.95 3.65 11.58
CA VAL A 127 -3.70 3.07 12.12
C VAL A 127 -2.62 2.84 11.08
N GLN A 128 -2.97 2.92 9.78
CA GLN A 128 -2.03 2.64 8.70
C GLN A 128 -0.86 3.62 8.74
N ASN A 129 0.35 3.10 9.01
CA ASN A 129 1.57 3.89 9.13
C ASN A 129 1.45 5.08 10.13
N ASN A 130 0.60 4.96 11.15
CA ASN A 130 0.36 6.00 12.14
C ASN A 130 0.60 5.46 13.57
N PRO A 131 1.83 5.60 14.12
CA PRO A 131 2.18 5.08 15.45
C PRO A 131 1.31 5.62 16.59
N ARG A 132 0.85 6.88 16.48
CA ARG A 132 0.00 7.49 17.51
C ARG A 132 -1.37 6.84 17.53
N SER A 133 -2.02 6.68 16.38
CA SER A 133 -3.30 5.97 16.28
C SER A 133 -3.17 4.49 16.62
N GLN A 134 -2.09 3.82 16.21
CA GLN A 134 -1.80 2.44 16.62
C GLN A 134 -1.78 2.32 18.15
N GLN A 135 -1.07 3.22 18.84
CA GLN A 135 -1.04 3.23 20.31
C GLN A 135 -2.42 3.47 20.91
N MET A 136 -3.16 4.48 20.43
CA MET A 136 -4.51 4.80 20.94
C MET A 136 -5.50 3.63 20.77
N VAL A 137 -5.43 2.92 19.64
CA VAL A 137 -6.25 1.72 19.39
C VAL A 137 -5.86 0.56 20.33
N MET A 138 -4.57 0.36 20.57
CA MET A 138 -4.09 -0.67 21.50
C MET A 138 -4.53 -0.37 22.94
N GLU A 139 -4.42 0.88 23.39
CA GLU A 139 -4.84 1.33 24.73
C GLU A 139 -6.35 1.23 24.93
N ALA A 140 -7.14 1.44 23.87
CA ALA A 140 -8.59 1.25 23.88
C ALA A 140 -9.03 -0.22 23.72
N ASN A 141 -8.10 -1.19 23.82
CA ASN A 141 -8.36 -2.62 23.64
C ASN A 141 -9.01 -2.97 22.28
N GLY A 142 -8.70 -2.18 21.24
CA GLY A 142 -9.28 -2.37 19.90
C GLY A 142 -8.81 -3.63 19.16
N LEU A 143 -7.71 -4.25 19.60
CA LEU A 143 -7.22 -5.49 19.01
C LEU A 143 -8.14 -6.69 19.29
N GLU A 144 -8.79 -6.74 20.46
CA GLU A 144 -9.69 -7.85 20.84
C GLU A 144 -10.89 -8.01 19.89
N PRO A 145 -11.73 -6.98 19.62
CA PRO A 145 -12.83 -7.12 18.69
C PRO A 145 -12.36 -7.40 17.25
N LEU A 146 -11.21 -6.85 16.83
CA LEU A 146 -10.63 -7.17 15.53
C LEU A 146 -10.25 -8.65 15.42
N LEU A 147 -9.63 -9.23 16.46
CA LEU A 147 -9.30 -10.66 16.51
C LEU A 147 -10.55 -11.53 16.53
N SER A 148 -11.58 -11.14 17.28
CA SER A 148 -12.88 -11.83 17.29
C SER A 148 -13.47 -11.88 15.88
N ASN A 149 -13.50 -10.74 15.19
CA ASN A 149 -14.02 -10.65 13.82
C ASN A 149 -13.17 -11.45 12.82
N PHE A 150 -11.84 -11.42 12.95
CA PHE A 150 -10.94 -12.18 12.09
C PHE A 150 -11.14 -13.70 12.23
N THR A 151 -11.29 -14.18 13.47
CA THR A 151 -11.34 -15.61 13.78
C THR A 151 -12.72 -16.23 13.63
N SER A 152 -13.78 -15.51 14.01
CA SER A 152 -15.08 -16.10 14.33
C SER A 152 -16.25 -15.51 13.56
N ASP A 153 -16.06 -14.44 12.78
CA ASP A 153 -17.16 -13.85 12.02
C ASP A 153 -17.67 -14.80 10.92
N PRO A 154 -18.98 -14.99 10.75
CA PRO A 154 -19.52 -15.81 9.67
C PRO A 154 -19.25 -15.22 8.27
N ASP A 155 -19.07 -13.91 8.15
CA ASP A 155 -18.83 -13.23 6.88
C ASP A 155 -17.33 -13.11 6.57
N VAL A 156 -16.90 -13.71 5.46
CA VAL A 156 -15.49 -13.68 5.04
C VAL A 156 -15.01 -12.27 4.66
N GLY A 157 -15.90 -11.40 4.23
CA GLY A 157 -15.62 -9.98 3.98
C GLY A 157 -15.23 -9.27 5.27
N VAL A 158 -15.99 -9.47 6.35
CA VAL A 158 -15.67 -8.96 7.70
C VAL A 158 -14.32 -9.49 8.17
N ARG A 159 -14.09 -10.81 8.05
CA ARG A 159 -12.80 -11.43 8.41
C ARG A 159 -11.64 -10.82 7.64
N THR A 160 -11.83 -10.54 6.35
CA THR A 160 -10.81 -9.94 5.48
C THR A 160 -10.51 -8.50 5.88
N LYS A 161 -11.53 -7.69 6.20
CA LYS A 161 -11.35 -6.30 6.67
C LYS A 161 -10.76 -6.23 8.07
N ALA A 162 -11.11 -7.17 8.95
CA ALA A 162 -10.49 -7.30 10.27
C ALA A 162 -9.00 -7.66 10.17
N LEU A 163 -8.63 -8.61 9.31
CA LEU A 163 -7.24 -8.91 8.98
C LEU A 163 -6.54 -7.71 8.29
N GLY A 164 -7.30 -6.91 7.53
CA GLY A 164 -7.07 -5.49 7.19
C GLY A 164 -6.41 -4.71 8.31
N ALA A 165 -7.26 -4.35 9.26
CA ALA A 165 -6.93 -3.53 10.40
C ALA A 165 -5.81 -4.12 11.24
N ILE A 166 -5.84 -5.43 11.53
CA ILE A 166 -4.79 -6.08 12.34
C ILE A 166 -3.43 -5.92 11.67
N SER A 167 -3.33 -6.17 10.36
CA SER A 167 -2.06 -5.99 9.63
C SER A 167 -1.55 -4.55 9.74
N SER A 168 -2.41 -3.56 9.55
CA SER A 168 -2.05 -2.14 9.69
C SER A 168 -1.68 -1.75 11.12
N LEU A 169 -2.34 -2.35 12.12
CA LEU A 169 -2.16 -2.06 13.54
C LEU A 169 -0.83 -2.59 14.09
N ILE A 170 -0.40 -3.77 13.63
CA ILE A 170 0.80 -4.44 14.16
C ILE A 170 2.07 -4.14 13.34
N ARG A 171 1.95 -3.66 12.11
CA ARG A 171 3.12 -3.27 11.30
C ARG A 171 3.91 -2.17 11.99
N HIS A 172 5.22 -2.40 12.15
CA HIS A 172 6.16 -1.55 12.88
C HIS A 172 5.78 -1.29 14.35
N ASN A 173 4.91 -2.14 14.93
CA ASN A 173 4.43 -2.02 16.30
C ASN A 173 4.70 -3.32 17.07
N LYS A 174 5.84 -3.36 17.78
CA LYS A 174 6.31 -4.57 18.49
C LYS A 174 5.34 -5.06 19.57
N SER A 175 4.67 -4.17 20.29
CA SER A 175 3.67 -4.56 21.29
C SER A 175 2.42 -5.14 20.62
N GLY A 176 2.01 -4.59 19.48
CA GLY A 176 0.95 -5.14 18.63
C GLY A 176 1.28 -6.54 18.13
N VAL A 177 2.49 -6.77 17.62
CA VAL A 177 2.95 -8.11 17.20
C VAL A 177 2.92 -9.08 18.39
N ALA A 178 3.47 -8.71 19.55
CA ALA A 178 3.46 -9.57 20.73
C ALA A 178 2.03 -9.93 21.18
N ALA A 179 1.12 -8.95 21.20
CA ALA A 179 -0.28 -9.18 21.55
C ALA A 179 -0.98 -10.11 20.54
N PHE A 180 -0.71 -9.95 19.24
CA PHE A 180 -1.21 -10.84 18.19
C PHE A 180 -0.75 -12.28 18.39
N ARG A 181 0.53 -12.49 18.78
CA ARG A 181 1.05 -13.85 19.08
C ARG A 181 0.38 -14.46 20.30
N LEU A 182 0.25 -13.69 21.39
CA LEU A 182 -0.39 -14.15 22.62
C LEU A 182 -1.86 -14.53 22.41
N ALA A 183 -2.53 -13.91 21.45
CA ALA A 183 -3.90 -14.22 21.08
C ALA A 183 -4.03 -15.36 20.05
N ASN A 184 -3.00 -16.20 19.86
CA ASN A 184 -2.96 -17.30 18.89
C ASN A 184 -3.20 -16.85 17.43
N GLY A 185 -2.72 -15.66 17.07
CA GLY A 185 -2.92 -15.10 15.73
C GLY A 185 -2.40 -15.99 14.57
N TYR A 186 -1.35 -16.79 14.79
CA TYR A 186 -0.87 -17.75 13.79
C TYR A 186 -1.85 -18.89 13.52
N ALA A 187 -2.59 -19.37 14.53
CA ALA A 187 -3.61 -20.39 14.29
C ALA A 187 -4.72 -19.84 13.39
N ALA A 188 -5.16 -18.61 13.65
CA ALA A 188 -6.15 -17.94 12.81
C ALA A 188 -5.63 -17.65 11.40
N LEU A 189 -4.34 -17.34 11.23
CA LEU A 189 -3.72 -17.21 9.90
C LEU A 189 -3.70 -18.54 9.15
N ARG A 190 -3.41 -19.65 9.82
CA ARG A 190 -3.47 -20.99 9.23
C ARG A 190 -4.88 -21.30 8.71
N ASP A 191 -5.90 -20.99 9.50
CA ASP A 191 -7.30 -21.19 9.11
C ASP A 191 -7.67 -20.29 7.92
N ALA A 192 -7.14 -19.06 7.88
CA ALA A 192 -7.34 -18.14 6.75
C ALA A 192 -6.72 -18.68 5.45
N LEU A 193 -5.56 -19.33 5.51
CA LEU A 193 -4.94 -19.98 4.34
C LEU A 193 -5.78 -21.15 3.80
N SER A 194 -6.59 -21.78 4.64
CA SER A 194 -7.46 -22.90 4.25
C SER A 194 -8.81 -22.45 3.68
N SER A 195 -9.07 -21.13 3.63
CA SER A 195 -10.27 -20.56 3.02
C SER A 195 -10.23 -20.64 1.49
N GLU A 196 -11.38 -20.71 0.83
CA GLU A 196 -11.49 -20.61 -0.64
C GLU A 196 -11.42 -19.15 -1.14
N ASN A 197 -11.47 -18.17 -0.23
CA ASN A 197 -11.45 -16.76 -0.61
C ASN A 197 -10.01 -16.28 -0.91
N VAL A 198 -9.72 -16.08 -2.19
CA VAL A 198 -8.41 -15.63 -2.71
C VAL A 198 -7.91 -14.36 -2.02
N ARG A 199 -8.77 -13.35 -1.85
CA ARG A 199 -8.39 -12.07 -1.22
C ARG A 199 -7.99 -12.27 0.24
N PHE A 200 -8.70 -13.14 0.95
CA PHE A 200 -8.41 -13.46 2.35
C PHE A 200 -7.09 -14.23 2.49
N GLN A 201 -6.88 -15.25 1.64
CA GLN A 201 -5.63 -16.02 1.59
C GLN A 201 -4.42 -15.13 1.29
N ARG A 202 -4.51 -14.28 0.26
CA ARG A 202 -3.45 -13.32 -0.10
C ARG A 202 -3.10 -12.41 1.05
N LYS A 203 -4.13 -11.89 1.76
CA LYS A 203 -3.90 -11.01 2.91
C LYS A 203 -3.26 -11.73 4.09
N ALA A 204 -3.60 -13.01 4.31
CA ALA A 204 -2.97 -13.84 5.33
C ALA A 204 -1.50 -14.13 4.98
N LEU A 205 -1.20 -14.54 3.74
CA LEU A 205 0.17 -14.77 3.26
C LEU A 205 1.04 -13.52 3.41
N ASN A 206 0.54 -12.35 3.01
CA ASN A 206 1.26 -11.09 3.16
C ASN A 206 1.52 -10.68 4.62
N LEU A 207 0.62 -11.06 5.55
CA LEU A 207 0.87 -10.82 6.98
C LEU A 207 1.88 -11.81 7.54
N ILE A 208 1.83 -13.07 7.12
CA ILE A 208 2.81 -14.09 7.52
C ILE A 208 4.20 -13.66 7.05
N ASP A 209 4.35 -13.27 5.78
CA ASP A 209 5.62 -12.79 5.22
C ASP A 209 6.18 -11.60 6.04
N TYR A 210 5.33 -10.63 6.39
CA TYR A 210 5.73 -9.53 7.27
C TYR A 210 6.22 -10.03 8.64
N LEU A 211 5.50 -10.95 9.28
CA LEU A 211 5.84 -11.46 10.60
C LEU A 211 7.15 -12.26 10.61
N LEU A 212 7.39 -13.08 9.57
CA LEU A 212 8.62 -13.86 9.43
C LEU A 212 9.84 -12.96 9.21
N ASN A 213 9.68 -11.86 8.46
CA ASN A 213 10.73 -10.86 8.26
C ASN A 213 11.00 -10.03 9.54
N GLU A 214 9.97 -9.73 10.32
CA GLU A 214 10.12 -9.01 11.60
C GLU A 214 10.77 -9.90 12.68
N ASN A 215 10.45 -11.19 12.72
CA ASN A 215 11.04 -12.11 13.69
C ASN A 215 11.18 -13.55 13.17
N ARG A 216 12.43 -13.93 12.91
CA ARG A 216 12.82 -15.26 12.45
C ARG A 216 12.47 -16.40 13.43
N SER A 217 12.28 -16.11 14.73
CA SER A 217 11.84 -17.14 15.68
C SER A 217 10.46 -17.72 15.35
N ASP A 218 9.65 -16.97 14.62
CA ASP A 218 8.28 -17.38 14.25
C ASP A 218 8.27 -18.50 13.21
N ILE A 219 9.40 -18.73 12.51
CA ILE A 219 9.55 -19.83 11.54
C ILE A 219 9.32 -21.19 12.22
N GLY A 220 9.79 -21.35 13.46
CA GLY A 220 9.53 -22.55 14.26
C GLY A 220 8.03 -22.74 14.53
N VAL A 221 7.35 -21.67 14.94
CA VAL A 221 5.90 -21.68 15.25
C VAL A 221 5.08 -22.04 14.01
N ILE A 222 5.35 -21.43 12.85
CA ILE A 222 4.60 -21.75 11.63
C ILE A 222 4.90 -23.16 11.13
N THR A 223 6.12 -23.67 11.35
CA THR A 223 6.50 -25.04 10.98
C THR A 223 5.73 -26.04 11.84
N GLU A 224 5.67 -25.83 13.16
CA GLU A 224 4.90 -26.66 14.10
C GLU A 224 3.39 -26.63 13.80
N LEU A 225 2.86 -25.49 13.37
CA LEU A 225 1.46 -25.34 12.98
C LEU A 225 1.15 -25.93 11.59
N GLY A 226 2.15 -26.41 10.85
CA GLY A 226 1.96 -27.10 9.56
C GLY A 226 1.77 -26.16 8.36
N PHE A 227 2.18 -24.89 8.46
CA PHE A 227 2.15 -23.95 7.34
C PHE A 227 2.88 -24.43 6.10
N PRO A 228 4.06 -25.08 6.17
CA PRO A 228 4.79 -25.52 4.97
C PRO A 228 3.94 -26.42 4.06
N ARG A 229 3.12 -27.30 4.63
CA ARG A 229 2.24 -28.19 3.85
C ARG A 229 1.12 -27.43 3.15
N ILE A 230 0.54 -26.44 3.83
CA ILE A 230 -0.50 -25.58 3.24
C ILE A 230 0.11 -24.69 2.15
N MET A 231 1.28 -24.10 2.39
CA MET A 231 1.98 -23.27 1.41
C MET A 231 2.41 -24.07 0.18
N MET A 232 2.83 -25.34 0.32
CA MET A 232 3.08 -26.21 -0.83
C MET A 232 1.81 -26.38 -1.69
N HIS A 233 0.64 -26.59 -1.08
CA HIS A 233 -0.61 -26.63 -1.85
C HIS A 233 -0.93 -25.29 -2.53
N LEU A 234 -0.72 -24.17 -1.84
CA LEU A 234 -0.98 -22.83 -2.38
C LEU A 234 0.02 -22.40 -3.46
N ALA A 235 1.24 -22.96 -3.48
CA ALA A 235 2.22 -22.71 -4.54
C ALA A 235 1.77 -23.26 -5.91
N SER A 236 0.73 -24.11 -5.95
CA SER A 236 0.08 -24.59 -7.17
C SER A 236 -1.26 -23.90 -7.48
N ASN A 237 -1.60 -22.80 -6.80
CA ASN A 237 -2.85 -22.07 -7.03
C ASN A 237 -2.89 -21.41 -8.43
N GLU A 238 -4.07 -21.15 -8.97
CA GLU A 238 -4.23 -20.44 -10.25
C GLU A 238 -3.87 -18.94 -10.15
N ASP A 239 -4.07 -18.34 -8.97
CA ASP A 239 -3.74 -16.94 -8.69
C ASP A 239 -2.23 -16.74 -8.48
N SER A 240 -1.61 -15.87 -9.29
CA SER A 240 -0.16 -15.59 -9.24
C SER A 240 0.26 -15.05 -7.88
N ASP A 241 -0.48 -14.10 -7.33
CA ASP A 241 -0.13 -13.45 -6.07
C ASP A 241 -0.12 -14.46 -4.91
N ILE A 242 -1.07 -15.41 -4.88
CA ILE A 242 -1.08 -16.49 -3.89
C ILE A 242 0.12 -17.41 -4.07
N ARG A 243 0.41 -17.83 -5.32
CA ARG A 243 1.57 -18.71 -5.58
C ARG A 243 2.86 -18.05 -5.13
N GLU A 244 3.10 -16.81 -5.54
CA GLU A 244 4.30 -16.06 -5.20
C GLU A 244 4.45 -15.88 -3.69
N ALA A 245 3.38 -15.45 -3.01
CA ALA A 245 3.42 -15.27 -1.57
C ALA A 245 3.60 -16.61 -0.81
N ALA A 246 3.06 -17.72 -1.31
CA ALA A 246 3.29 -19.05 -0.76
C ALA A 246 4.75 -19.51 -0.96
N LEU A 247 5.32 -19.28 -2.16
CA LEU A 247 6.72 -19.59 -2.46
C LEU A 247 7.69 -18.75 -1.60
N ARG A 248 7.39 -17.47 -1.35
CA ARG A 248 8.15 -16.63 -0.40
C ARG A 248 8.14 -17.23 1.00
N GLY A 249 6.97 -17.65 1.50
CA GLY A 249 6.85 -18.31 2.80
C GLY A 249 7.66 -19.61 2.88
N LEU A 250 7.61 -20.45 1.84
CA LEU A 250 8.40 -21.67 1.74
C LEU A 250 9.91 -21.37 1.71
N LEU A 251 10.33 -20.30 1.05
CA LEU A 251 11.72 -19.88 0.97
C LEU A 251 12.27 -19.48 2.35
N GLU A 252 11.51 -18.74 3.15
CA GLU A 252 11.92 -18.39 4.51
C GLU A 252 12.03 -19.64 5.41
N VAL A 253 11.11 -20.60 5.28
CA VAL A 253 11.19 -21.88 5.99
C VAL A 253 12.41 -22.69 5.54
N ALA A 254 12.69 -22.77 4.24
CA ALA A 254 13.83 -23.49 3.70
C ALA A 254 15.18 -22.89 4.15
N ARG A 255 15.26 -21.55 4.24
CA ARG A 255 16.43 -20.83 4.77
C ARG A 255 16.69 -21.16 6.25
N ASP A 256 15.67 -21.19 7.10
CA ASP A 256 15.85 -21.57 8.51
C ASP A 256 16.25 -23.04 8.68
N ARG A 257 15.73 -23.94 7.82
CA ARG A 257 16.14 -25.37 7.82
C ARG A 257 17.61 -25.56 7.45
N LEU A 258 18.16 -24.74 6.55
CA LEU A 258 19.59 -24.78 6.23
C LEU A 258 20.45 -24.44 7.45
N GLU A 259 19.99 -23.52 8.28
CA GLU A 259 20.64 -23.15 9.54
C GLU A 259 20.44 -24.21 10.64
N LYS A 260 19.30 -24.93 10.62
CA LYS A 260 18.89 -25.94 11.61
C LYS A 260 18.40 -27.23 10.92
N PRO A 261 19.29 -28.11 10.46
CA PRO A 261 18.89 -29.32 9.75
C PRO A 261 18.13 -30.27 10.68
N ILE A 262 16.82 -30.37 10.48
CA ILE A 262 15.96 -31.39 11.10
C ILE A 262 15.66 -32.45 10.03
N SER A 263 15.67 -33.71 10.42
CA SER A 263 15.68 -34.91 9.56
C SER A 263 14.36 -35.25 8.83
N SER A 264 13.63 -34.26 8.29
CA SER A 264 12.34 -34.51 7.63
C SER A 264 12.46 -34.63 6.11
N ASN A 265 12.90 -35.81 5.64
CA ASN A 265 13.11 -36.09 4.22
C ASN A 265 11.83 -36.06 3.36
N GLU A 266 10.66 -36.41 3.92
CA GLU A 266 9.41 -36.56 3.12
C GLU A 266 8.85 -35.23 2.60
N ASP A 267 8.88 -34.18 3.41
CA ASP A 267 8.38 -32.85 2.99
C ASP A 267 9.34 -32.22 1.97
N ASP A 268 10.63 -32.55 2.03
CA ASP A 268 11.62 -32.09 1.06
C ASP A 268 11.41 -32.76 -0.32
N ASP A 269 11.09 -34.05 -0.37
CA ASP A 269 10.78 -34.74 -1.63
C ASP A 269 9.53 -34.16 -2.30
N LYS A 270 8.49 -33.84 -1.53
CA LYS A 270 7.28 -33.16 -2.04
C LYS A 270 7.58 -31.76 -2.56
N LEU A 271 8.41 -31.00 -1.85
CA LEU A 271 8.84 -29.67 -2.29
C LEU A 271 9.62 -29.76 -3.62
N LYS A 272 10.53 -30.74 -3.75
CA LYS A 272 11.27 -30.98 -5.00
C LYS A 272 10.34 -31.32 -6.16
N GLN A 273 9.36 -32.20 -5.94
CA GLN A 273 8.35 -32.53 -6.96
C GLN A 273 7.55 -31.28 -7.37
N LEU A 274 7.11 -30.48 -6.40
CA LEU A 274 6.39 -29.24 -6.67
C LEU A 274 7.24 -28.27 -7.49
N LEU A 275 8.51 -28.09 -7.15
CA LEU A 275 9.41 -27.22 -7.91
C LEU A 275 9.60 -27.74 -9.35
N GLN A 276 9.70 -29.06 -9.57
CA GLN A 276 9.76 -29.63 -10.92
C GLN A 276 8.50 -29.32 -11.73
N GLU A 277 7.32 -29.45 -11.12
CA GLU A 277 6.04 -29.13 -11.76
C GLU A 277 5.94 -27.63 -12.10
N ARG A 278 6.37 -26.74 -11.18
CA ARG A 278 6.40 -25.29 -11.44
C ARG A 278 7.39 -24.89 -12.51
N VAL A 279 8.61 -25.44 -12.48
CA VAL A 279 9.63 -25.18 -13.51
C VAL A 279 9.08 -25.58 -14.89
N LYS A 280 8.46 -26.76 -15.00
CA LYS A 280 7.83 -27.18 -16.26
C LYS A 280 6.71 -26.22 -16.68
N GLY A 281 5.83 -25.84 -15.75
CA GLY A 281 4.75 -24.89 -16.01
C GLY A 281 5.25 -23.54 -16.52
N ILE A 282 6.31 -23.01 -15.90
CA ILE A 282 6.96 -21.76 -16.31
C ILE A 282 7.59 -21.89 -17.70
N SER A 283 8.30 -22.99 -18.00
CA SER A 283 8.90 -23.23 -19.31
C SER A 283 7.89 -23.29 -20.46
N GLU A 284 6.61 -23.60 -20.17
CA GLU A 284 5.52 -23.67 -21.14
C GLU A 284 4.74 -22.34 -21.28
N MET A 285 5.06 -21.31 -20.49
CA MET A 285 4.38 -20.01 -20.50
C MET A 285 4.70 -19.18 -21.75
N SER A 286 3.78 -18.27 -22.10
CA SER A 286 4.02 -17.27 -23.15
C SER A 286 5.04 -16.23 -22.70
N HIS A 287 5.61 -15.47 -23.64
CA HIS A 287 6.59 -14.42 -23.30
C HIS A 287 5.99 -13.33 -22.39
N GLU A 288 4.73 -12.95 -22.62
CA GLU A 288 4.02 -11.95 -21.80
C GLU A 288 3.82 -12.47 -20.36
N ASP A 289 3.43 -13.74 -20.22
CA ASP A 289 3.23 -14.37 -18.91
C ASP A 289 4.56 -14.56 -18.16
N LEU A 290 5.65 -14.84 -18.87
CA LEU A 290 6.98 -14.94 -18.27
C LEU A 290 7.45 -13.61 -17.68
N VAL A 291 7.20 -12.49 -18.37
CA VAL A 291 7.50 -11.14 -17.86
C VAL A 291 6.67 -10.86 -16.60
N ALA A 292 5.39 -11.22 -16.60
CA ALA A 292 4.53 -11.06 -15.43
C ALA A 292 4.99 -11.94 -14.24
N ALA A 293 5.44 -13.17 -14.50
CA ALA A 293 5.88 -14.14 -13.50
C ALA A 293 7.36 -13.97 -13.08
N LYS A 294 7.92 -12.75 -13.16
CA LYS A 294 9.32 -12.48 -12.80
C LYS A 294 9.64 -12.90 -11.37
N GLU A 295 8.80 -12.51 -10.41
CA GLU A 295 9.01 -12.84 -9.01
C GLU A 295 8.88 -14.35 -8.77
N GLU A 296 7.88 -15.01 -9.38
CA GLU A 296 7.73 -16.46 -9.31
C GLU A 296 9.00 -17.19 -9.81
N ARG A 297 9.57 -16.75 -10.95
CA ARG A 297 10.80 -17.32 -11.52
C ARG A 297 11.99 -17.21 -10.56
N GLU A 298 12.20 -16.04 -9.98
CA GLU A 298 13.30 -15.79 -9.02
C GLU A 298 13.15 -16.61 -7.74
N LEU A 299 11.92 -16.74 -7.24
CA LEU A 299 11.61 -17.53 -6.05
C LEU A 299 11.84 -19.03 -6.29
N VAL A 300 11.37 -19.56 -7.42
CA VAL A 300 11.55 -20.97 -7.79
C VAL A 300 13.03 -21.30 -7.98
N ASP A 301 13.81 -20.44 -8.64
CA ASP A 301 15.26 -20.65 -8.79
C ASP A 301 15.98 -20.63 -7.43
N THR A 302 15.64 -19.68 -6.56
CA THR A 302 16.26 -19.59 -5.23
C THR A 302 15.92 -20.82 -4.38
N LEU A 303 14.66 -21.26 -4.39
CA LEU A 303 14.22 -22.48 -3.70
C LEU A 303 14.89 -23.72 -4.26
N TRP A 304 15.02 -23.83 -5.59
CA TRP A 304 15.70 -24.94 -6.25
C TRP A 304 17.15 -25.06 -5.80
N LYS A 305 17.89 -23.95 -5.80
CA LYS A 305 19.28 -23.89 -5.33
C LYS A 305 19.42 -24.38 -3.89
N ILE A 306 18.49 -23.98 -3.00
CA ILE A 306 18.50 -24.42 -1.60
C ILE A 306 18.20 -25.92 -1.47
N CYS A 307 17.26 -26.46 -2.27
CA CYS A 307 16.81 -27.85 -2.14
C CYS A 307 17.73 -28.86 -2.84
N HIS A 308 18.37 -28.47 -3.94
CA HIS A 308 19.14 -29.35 -4.82
C HIS A 308 20.66 -29.07 -4.81
N ASN A 309 21.11 -27.91 -4.33
CA ASN A 309 22.50 -27.43 -4.45
C ASN A 309 23.01 -27.38 -5.91
N GLU A 310 22.08 -27.26 -6.87
CA GLU A 310 22.33 -27.24 -8.31
C GLU A 310 21.65 -26.01 -8.95
N PRO A 311 22.12 -25.53 -10.12
CA PRO A 311 21.40 -24.50 -10.86
C PRO A 311 20.01 -25.00 -11.28
N SER A 312 19.02 -24.12 -11.29
CA SER A 312 17.68 -24.49 -11.74
C SER A 312 17.63 -24.67 -13.26
N PRO A 313 16.72 -25.52 -13.78
CA PRO A 313 16.53 -25.64 -15.22
C PRO A 313 16.08 -24.30 -15.87
N LEU A 314 15.44 -23.41 -15.10
CA LEU A 314 15.09 -22.06 -15.55
C LEU A 314 16.33 -21.20 -15.82
N PHE A 315 17.37 -21.34 -14.98
CA PHE A 315 18.66 -20.71 -15.21
C PHE A 315 19.32 -21.24 -16.48
N GLU A 316 19.35 -22.57 -16.66
CA GLU A 316 19.97 -23.20 -17.82
C GLU A 316 19.26 -22.85 -19.14
N GLN A 317 17.94 -22.69 -19.11
CA GLN A 317 17.14 -22.27 -20.26
C GLN A 317 17.22 -20.76 -20.54
N GLY A 318 17.92 -19.98 -19.72
CA GLY A 318 18.02 -18.51 -19.87
C GLY A 318 16.71 -17.79 -19.57
N LEU A 319 15.78 -18.43 -18.85
CA LEU A 319 14.46 -17.89 -18.55
C LEU A 319 14.43 -16.99 -17.32
N LEU A 320 15.53 -16.81 -16.58
CA LEU A 320 15.57 -15.96 -15.37
C LEU A 320 15.75 -14.46 -15.66
N SER A 321 16.36 -14.10 -16.77
CA SER A 321 16.56 -12.70 -17.16
C SER A 321 16.16 -12.55 -18.61
N LEU A 322 14.94 -12.07 -18.85
CA LEU A 322 14.45 -11.90 -20.22
C LEU A 322 15.08 -10.63 -20.84
N PRO A 323 15.32 -10.62 -22.16
CA PRO A 323 15.87 -9.44 -22.84
C PRO A 323 14.97 -8.22 -22.64
N GLY A 324 15.47 -7.16 -22.00
CA GLY A 324 14.75 -5.90 -21.80
C GLY A 324 14.11 -5.69 -20.43
N GLU A 325 14.16 -6.65 -19.51
CA GLU A 325 13.61 -6.51 -18.14
C GLU A 325 14.33 -5.47 -17.28
N ASP A 326 15.63 -5.24 -17.55
CA ASP A 326 16.44 -4.20 -16.89
C ASP A 326 16.64 -2.96 -17.77
N ALA A 327 15.95 -2.88 -18.92
CA ALA A 327 16.01 -1.69 -19.74
C ALA A 327 15.22 -0.57 -19.07
N PRO A 328 15.81 0.62 -18.82
CA PRO A 328 15.04 1.75 -18.33
C PRO A 328 13.88 2.02 -19.29
N PRO A 329 12.69 2.40 -18.79
CA PRO A 329 11.56 2.70 -19.64
C PRO A 329 12.00 3.70 -20.72
N PRO A 330 11.52 3.54 -21.97
CA PRO A 330 11.91 4.42 -23.06
C PRO A 330 11.67 5.86 -22.63
N ASP A 331 12.73 6.66 -22.62
CA ASP A 331 12.68 8.05 -22.22
C ASP A 331 11.91 8.86 -23.27
N VAL A 332 10.58 8.82 -23.17
CA VAL A 332 9.65 9.63 -23.96
C VAL A 332 9.65 11.09 -23.51
N ALA A 333 10.10 11.38 -22.28
CA ALA A 333 10.11 12.73 -21.73
C ALA A 333 11.23 13.59 -22.34
N SER A 334 12.43 13.05 -22.54
CA SER A 334 13.54 13.79 -23.17
C SER A 334 13.30 14.09 -24.65
N GLN A 335 12.47 13.31 -25.34
CA GLN A 335 12.09 13.60 -26.73
C GLN A 335 11.15 14.81 -26.84
N HIS A 336 10.39 15.13 -25.78
CA HIS A 336 9.43 16.23 -25.78
C HIS A 336 9.89 17.44 -24.97
N PHE A 337 10.79 17.24 -24.01
CA PHE A 337 11.32 18.29 -23.14
C PHE A 337 12.85 18.18 -23.07
N GLU A 338 13.54 18.70 -24.10
CA GLU A 338 14.93 19.09 -23.93
C GLU A 338 14.99 20.43 -23.18
N PRO A 339 15.64 20.52 -22.00
CA PRO A 339 15.92 21.80 -21.38
C PRO A 339 16.88 22.59 -22.29
N PRO A 340 16.69 23.91 -22.48
CA PRO A 340 17.57 24.73 -23.34
C PRO A 340 19.05 24.66 -22.92
N LEU A 341 19.34 24.28 -21.67
CA LEU A 341 20.70 24.09 -21.15
C LEU A 341 21.41 22.84 -21.70
N ARG A 342 20.70 21.79 -22.13
CA ARG A 342 21.32 20.60 -22.74
C ARG A 342 21.61 20.78 -24.24
N ALA A 343 20.78 21.54 -24.95
CA ALA A 343 21.00 21.86 -26.37
C ALA A 343 22.33 22.61 -26.62
N TRP A 344 22.76 23.44 -25.65
CA TRP A 344 24.06 24.12 -25.73
C TRP A 344 25.27 23.22 -25.47
N ALA A 345 25.11 22.11 -24.75
CA ALA A 345 26.20 21.17 -24.51
C ALA A 345 26.43 20.22 -25.71
N ALA A 346 25.38 19.88 -26.46
CA ALA A 346 25.44 18.94 -27.57
C ALA A 346 26.10 19.51 -28.84
N ASN A 347 26.19 20.84 -28.99
CA ASN A 347 26.65 21.47 -30.22
C ASN A 347 28.13 21.88 -30.24
N ARG A 348 28.98 21.24 -29.41
CA ARG A 348 30.44 21.36 -29.54
C ARG A 348 30.97 20.32 -30.51
N ASN A 349 30.88 20.65 -31.80
CA ASN A 349 31.55 19.92 -32.85
C ASN A 349 33.09 20.01 -32.62
N PRO A 350 33.85 18.90 -32.49
CA PRO A 350 35.27 18.96 -32.10
C PRO A 350 36.21 19.54 -33.17
N ASP A 351 35.74 19.74 -34.41
CA ASP A 351 36.59 20.08 -35.55
C ASP A 351 36.42 21.51 -36.12
N ALA A 352 35.75 22.42 -35.42
CA ALA A 352 35.60 23.80 -35.87
C ALA A 352 36.69 24.73 -35.29
N LYS A 353 37.65 25.14 -36.12
CA LYS A 353 38.69 26.15 -35.78
C LYS A 353 38.09 27.48 -35.30
N PRO A 354 38.72 28.17 -34.33
CA PRO A 354 38.17 29.37 -33.72
C PRO A 354 38.30 30.56 -34.67
N LYS A 355 37.19 31.26 -34.95
CA LYS A 355 37.22 32.62 -35.50
C LYS A 355 36.97 33.60 -34.36
N SER A 356 37.93 34.50 -34.20
CA SER A 356 37.97 35.56 -33.21
C SER A 356 37.03 36.72 -33.57
N GLU A 357 36.00 36.97 -32.77
CA GLU A 357 35.39 38.30 -32.67
C GLU A 357 35.21 38.66 -31.19
N LYS A 358 35.53 39.92 -30.88
CA LYS A 358 35.89 40.45 -29.56
C LYS A 358 34.69 40.57 -28.62
N ASN A 359 34.90 40.17 -27.37
CA ASN A 359 34.07 40.46 -26.20
C ASN A 359 33.97 41.96 -25.90
N GLU A 360 32.79 42.41 -25.46
CA GLU A 360 32.68 43.29 -24.29
C GLU A 360 31.50 42.82 -23.40
N PRO A 361 31.67 42.76 -22.06
CA PRO A 361 30.64 42.33 -21.11
C PRO A 361 29.83 43.54 -20.58
N PRO A 362 28.51 43.48 -20.39
CA PRO A 362 27.80 44.54 -19.68
C PRO A 362 27.85 44.34 -18.16
N LEU A 363 28.23 45.44 -17.50
CA LEU A 363 28.49 45.64 -16.09
C LEU A 363 27.26 45.48 -15.17
N LEU A 364 27.48 44.83 -14.02
CA LEU A 364 26.67 44.89 -12.81
C LEU A 364 26.98 46.18 -12.04
N LEU A 365 26.08 47.16 -12.02
CA LEU A 365 26.11 48.29 -11.09
C LEU A 365 24.69 48.71 -10.72
N GLY A 366 24.27 48.39 -9.48
CA GLY A 366 23.16 49.06 -8.80
C GLY A 366 23.72 50.12 -7.83
N PRO A 367 23.12 51.31 -7.72
CA PRO A 367 23.52 52.29 -6.71
C PRO A 367 22.81 51.97 -5.38
N GLY A 368 23.58 51.73 -4.32
CA GLY A 368 23.10 51.74 -2.94
C GLY A 368 23.24 53.14 -2.32
N PRO A 369 22.34 53.57 -1.42
CA PRO A 369 22.56 54.78 -0.64
C PRO A 369 23.40 54.49 0.61
N ALA A 370 24.28 55.42 0.97
CA ALA A 370 25.12 55.37 2.15
C ALA A 370 24.60 56.32 3.25
N SER A 371 24.74 55.84 4.49
CA SER A 371 24.68 56.54 5.80
C SER A 371 23.31 56.95 6.35
#